data_AF-A0A956BCV9-F1
#
_entry.id   AF-A0A956BCV9-F1
#
_cell.length_a   1.000
_cell.length_b   1.000
_cell.length_c   1.000
_cell.angle_alpha   90.00
_cell.angle_beta   90.00
_cell.angle_gamma   90.00
#
_symmetry.space_group_name_H-M   'P 1'
#
loop_
_entity.id
_entity.type
_entity.pdbx_description
1 polymer ?
#
loop_
_entity_poly.entity_id
_entity_poly.type
_entity_poly.pdbx_seq_one_letter_code
_entity_poly.pdbx_strand_id
1 'polypeptide(L)'
;RRVSDAPPAALGEPARVDPGLLWLGGRLSKHRFGDQIVHQAQLWFRAEGQKRPELTIRIEVFDADGKRLRKWDRRALAGVYPMSRWRAGEVVELKQFMRFDFKAGRIAVKMSLVKGRDVVAGPFDLGTVVHEQVAPPG
;
A
#
# COMPACT_ATOMS: atom_id res chain seq x y z
N ARG A 1 -9.36 -1.98 -12.11
CA ARG A 1 -8.95 -0.56 -12.11
C ARG A 1 -10.23 0.26 -12.02
N ARG A 2 -10.37 1.11 -11.02
CA ARG A 2 -11.36 2.19 -11.05
C ARG A 2 -10.56 3.47 -11.26
N VAL A 3 -10.87 4.20 -12.32
CA VAL A 3 -10.43 5.59 -12.48
C VAL A 3 -11.44 6.39 -11.68
N SER A 4 -10.97 7.11 -10.67
CA SER A 4 -11.81 7.97 -9.83
C SER A 4 -11.36 9.40 -10.05
N ASP A 5 -12.26 10.35 -10.29
CA ASP A 5 -11.90 11.76 -10.49
C ASP A 5 -11.35 12.42 -9.21
N ALA A 6 -11.58 11.80 -8.04
CA ALA A 6 -11.01 12.24 -6.78
C ALA A 6 -10.59 11.06 -5.88
N PRO A 7 -9.47 11.18 -5.14
CA PRO A 7 -9.21 10.34 -3.98
C PRO A 7 -10.31 10.53 -2.92
N PRO A 8 -10.66 9.51 -2.13
CA PRO A 8 -11.45 9.71 -0.91
C PRO A 8 -10.88 10.86 -0.06
N ALA A 9 -11.74 11.69 0.53
CA ALA A 9 -11.37 12.93 1.22
C ALA A 9 -10.44 12.78 2.45
N ALA A 10 -10.10 11.56 2.87
CA ALA A 10 -9.39 11.27 4.11
C ALA A 10 -8.27 10.22 3.93
N LEU A 11 -7.40 10.40 2.94
CA LEU A 11 -6.32 9.45 2.63
C LEU A 11 -4.94 9.84 3.17
N GLY A 12 -4.83 10.97 3.87
CA GLY A 12 -3.57 11.54 4.33
C GLY A 12 -3.12 12.72 3.45
N GLU A 13 -2.00 13.33 3.80
CA GLU A 13 -1.47 14.47 3.05
C GLU A 13 -0.84 14.00 1.73
N PRO A 14 -1.20 14.60 0.59
CA PRO A 14 -0.54 14.31 -0.68
C PRO A 14 0.96 14.60 -0.61
N ALA A 15 1.78 13.71 -1.17
CA ALA A 15 3.23 13.86 -1.19
C ALA A 15 3.79 13.64 -2.59
N ARG A 16 4.63 14.54 -3.08
CA ARG A 16 5.34 14.33 -4.35
C ARG A 16 6.40 13.25 -4.14
N VAL A 17 6.29 12.15 -4.88
CA VAL A 17 7.19 10.99 -4.75
C VAL A 17 8.21 10.91 -5.89
N ASP A 18 7.88 11.51 -7.03
CA ASP A 18 8.73 11.67 -8.21
C ASP A 18 8.21 12.89 -9.01
N PRO A 19 8.99 13.55 -9.88
CA PRO A 19 8.47 14.63 -10.72
C PRO A 19 7.18 14.29 -11.48
N GLY A 20 7.00 13.02 -11.86
CA GLY A 20 5.80 12.56 -12.57
C GLY A 20 4.75 11.85 -11.71
N LEU A 21 4.88 11.84 -10.37
CA LEU A 21 4.04 11.02 -9.52
C LEU A 21 3.77 11.68 -8.17
N LEU A 22 2.48 11.76 -7.84
CA LEU A 22 2.00 12.23 -6.54
C LEU A 22 1.35 11.08 -5.80
N TRP A 23 1.80 10.82 -4.58
CA TRP A 23 1.10 10.00 -3.61
C TRP A 23 -0.11 10.77 -3.10
N LEU A 24 -1.30 10.17 -3.16
CA LEU A 24 -2.52 10.76 -2.64
C LEU A 24 -2.96 10.15 -1.32
N GLY A 25 -2.31 9.07 -0.90
CA GLY A 25 -2.63 8.37 0.33
C GLY A 25 -3.01 6.90 0.13
N GLY A 26 -3.25 6.24 1.26
CA GLY A 26 -3.46 4.81 1.30
C GLY A 26 -4.26 4.39 2.51
N ARG A 27 -4.84 3.21 2.42
CA ARG A 27 -5.62 2.61 3.50
C ARG A 27 -5.46 1.11 3.50
N LEU A 28 -5.30 0.57 4.70
CA LEU A 28 -5.37 -0.84 4.98
C LEU A 28 -6.80 -1.22 5.39
N SER A 29 -7.34 -2.27 4.78
CA SER A 29 -8.58 -2.90 5.19
C SER A 29 -8.37 -4.39 5.44
N LYS A 30 -9.19 -4.95 6.34
CA LYS A 30 -9.23 -6.38 6.63
C LYS A 30 -10.51 -6.95 6.00
N HIS A 31 -10.37 -8.06 5.30
CA HIS A 31 -11.46 -8.80 4.68
C HIS A 31 -11.45 -10.23 5.20
N ARG A 32 -12.63 -10.78 5.49
CA ARG A 32 -12.81 -12.17 5.89
C ARG A 32 -13.45 -12.93 4.73
N PHE A 33 -12.83 -14.04 4.33
CA PHE A 33 -13.32 -14.95 3.31
C PHE A 33 -13.35 -16.37 3.92
N GLY A 34 -14.52 -16.77 4.43
CA GLY A 34 -14.63 -17.94 5.30
C GLY A 34 -13.74 -17.77 6.54
N ASP A 35 -12.90 -18.76 6.80
CA ASP A 35 -11.95 -18.72 7.92
C ASP A 35 -10.67 -17.93 7.63
N GLN A 36 -10.51 -17.45 6.39
CA GLN A 36 -9.31 -16.75 5.97
C GLN A 36 -9.45 -15.24 6.15
N ILE A 37 -8.44 -14.63 6.75
CA ILE A 37 -8.27 -13.19 6.79
C ILE A 37 -7.32 -12.77 5.66
N VAL A 38 -7.75 -11.79 4.88
CA VAL A 38 -6.95 -11.14 3.83
C VAL A 38 -6.89 -9.65 4.12
N HIS A 39 -5.69 -9.09 4.09
CA HIS A 39 -5.46 -7.66 4.23
C HIS A 39 -5.33 -7.03 2.84
N GLN A 40 -6.05 -5.95 2.61
CA GLN A 40 -6.01 -5.21 1.36
C GLN A 40 -5.42 -3.83 1.61
N ALA A 41 -4.28 -3.53 1.00
CA ALA A 41 -3.77 -2.18 0.89
C ALA A 41 -4.36 -1.53 -0.36
N GLN A 42 -5.19 -0.50 -0.17
CA GLN A 42 -5.67 0.39 -1.22
C GLN A 42 -4.75 1.60 -1.27
N LEU A 43 -4.26 1.93 -2.46
CA LEU A 43 -3.24 2.95 -2.68
C LEU A 43 -3.74 3.88 -3.78
N TRP A 44 -3.59 5.18 -3.60
CA TRP A 44 -3.98 6.18 -4.59
C TRP A 44 -2.79 7.02 -5.00
N PHE A 45 -2.64 7.18 -6.30
CA PHE A 45 -1.62 8.01 -6.90
C PHE A 45 -2.23 8.90 -7.98
N ARG A 46 -1.67 10.10 -8.16
CA ARG A 46 -1.91 10.91 -9.35
C ARG A 46 -0.67 10.90 -10.23
N ALA A 47 -0.84 10.51 -11.49
CA ALA A 47 0.20 10.68 -12.49
C ALA A 47 0.29 12.16 -12.88
N GLU A 48 1.49 12.72 -12.85
CA GLU A 48 1.80 14.07 -13.33
C GLU A 48 2.83 13.99 -14.47
N GLY A 49 2.83 14.96 -15.38
CA GLY A 49 3.80 15.02 -16.48
C GLY A 49 3.75 13.85 -17.49
N GLN A 50 4.81 13.74 -18.30
CA GLN A 50 4.89 12.75 -19.40
C GLN A 50 5.82 11.56 -19.13
N LYS A 51 6.84 11.72 -18.26
CA LYS A 51 7.79 10.64 -17.91
C LYS A 51 7.56 10.21 -16.47
N ARG A 52 7.45 8.90 -16.27
CA ARG A 52 7.32 8.27 -14.95
C ARG A 52 8.26 7.06 -14.86
N PRO A 53 9.08 6.94 -13.81
CA PRO A 53 9.87 5.74 -13.61
C PRO A 53 8.98 4.55 -13.24
N GLU A 54 9.39 3.35 -13.62
CA GLU A 54 8.80 2.13 -13.07
C GLU A 54 9.32 1.94 -11.64
N LEU A 55 8.50 2.33 -10.67
CA LEU A 55 8.78 2.15 -9.25
C LEU A 55 8.18 0.84 -8.73
N THR A 56 8.86 0.26 -7.75
CA THR A 56 8.35 -0.87 -7.00
C THR A 56 7.68 -0.38 -5.73
N ILE A 57 6.49 -0.91 -5.43
CA ILE A 57 5.76 -0.69 -4.20
C ILE A 57 6.28 -1.70 -3.18
N ARG A 58 6.94 -1.21 -2.14
CA ARG A 58 7.38 -2.00 -0.99
C ARG A 58 6.35 -1.85 0.11
N ILE A 59 5.77 -2.96 0.57
CA ILE A 59 4.88 -3.00 1.74
C ILE A 59 5.60 -3.73 2.86
N GLU A 60 5.67 -3.09 4.02
CA GLU A 60 6.35 -3.60 5.20
C GLU A 60 5.40 -3.67 6.38
N VAL A 61 5.55 -4.73 7.18
CA VAL A 61 4.76 -4.96 8.38
C VAL A 61 5.66 -4.94 9.59
N PHE A 62 5.22 -4.24 10.63
CA PHE A 62 5.93 -4.05 11.88
C PHE A 62 5.06 -4.47 13.05
N ASP A 63 5.66 -5.07 14.07
CA ASP A 63 5.01 -5.27 15.38
C ASP A 63 4.94 -3.95 16.17
N ALA A 64 4.41 -4.05 17.40
CA ALA A 64 4.27 -2.92 18.31
C ALA A 64 5.61 -2.31 18.73
N ASP A 65 6.69 -3.10 18.74
CA ASP A 65 8.05 -2.66 19.09
C ASP A 65 8.79 -2.07 17.88
N GLY A 66 8.14 -2.00 16.71
CA GLY A 66 8.72 -1.49 15.48
C GLY A 66 9.65 -2.47 14.77
N LYS A 67 9.69 -3.75 15.17
CA LYS A 67 10.46 -4.78 14.48
C LYS A 67 9.71 -5.22 13.23
N ARG A 68 10.42 -5.22 12.10
CA ARG A 68 9.86 -5.63 10.80
C ARG A 68 9.59 -7.14 10.80
N LEU A 69 8.31 -7.50 10.74
CA LEU A 69 7.85 -8.88 10.66
C LEU A 69 7.87 -9.41 9.22
N ARG A 70 7.54 -8.57 8.24
CA ARG A 70 7.43 -9.00 6.84
C ARG A 70 7.62 -7.87 5.84
N LYS A 71 7.93 -8.24 4.61
CA LYS A 71 8.10 -7.33 3.47
C LYS A 71 7.59 -7.98 2.19
N TRP A 72 6.93 -7.19 1.34
CA TRP A 72 6.66 -7.53 -0.04
C TRP A 72 7.11 -6.41 -0.96
N ASP A 73 7.79 -6.77 -2.05
CA ASP A 73 8.07 -5.88 -3.16
C ASP A 73 7.12 -6.26 -4.32
N ARG A 74 6.37 -5.27 -4.85
CA ARG A 74 5.31 -5.46 -5.85
C ARG A 74 5.38 -4.38 -6.92
N ARG A 75 5.19 -4.75 -8.19
CA ARG A 75 4.96 -3.78 -9.27
C ARG A 75 3.53 -3.25 -9.23
N ALA A 76 3.30 -2.02 -9.71
CA ALA A 76 1.96 -1.47 -9.84
C ALA A 76 1.07 -2.38 -10.72
N LEU A 77 -0.15 -2.66 -10.25
CA LEU A 77 -1.14 -3.55 -10.90
C LEU A 77 -0.55 -4.86 -11.43
N ALA A 78 0.40 -5.47 -10.69
CA ALA A 78 1.10 -6.69 -11.09
C ALA A 78 1.68 -6.64 -12.53
N GLY A 79 2.02 -5.45 -13.03
CA GLY A 79 2.53 -5.23 -14.38
C GLY A 79 1.44 -5.13 -15.47
N VAL A 80 0.16 -5.30 -15.16
CA VAL A 80 -0.95 -5.21 -16.14
C VAL A 80 -1.16 -3.79 -16.63
N TYR A 81 -1.00 -2.81 -15.74
CA TYR A 81 -1.08 -1.40 -16.07
C TYR A 81 0.09 -0.64 -15.42
N PRO A 82 1.27 -0.72 -16.05
CA PRO A 82 2.50 -0.12 -15.54
C PRO A 82 2.38 1.41 -15.44
N MET A 83 3.17 2.02 -14.55
CA MET A 83 3.09 3.47 -14.27
C MET A 83 3.37 4.32 -15.52
N SER A 84 4.20 3.80 -16.43
CA SER A 84 4.47 4.38 -17.76
C SER A 84 3.21 4.59 -18.62
N ARG A 85 2.12 3.85 -18.38
CA ARG A 85 0.86 3.96 -19.14
C ARG A 85 -0.19 4.88 -18.52
N TRP A 86 0.06 5.41 -17.32
CA TRP A 86 -0.88 6.31 -16.66
C TRP A 86 -0.89 7.63 -17.43
N ARG A 87 -2.04 8.27 -17.58
CA ARG A 87 -2.15 9.57 -18.28
C ARG A 87 -1.81 10.71 -17.32
N ALA A 88 -1.32 11.82 -17.84
CA ALA A 88 -1.12 13.02 -17.02
C ALA A 88 -2.47 13.46 -16.41
N GLY A 89 -2.48 13.75 -15.10
CA GLY A 89 -3.69 14.06 -14.33
C GLY A 89 -4.46 12.83 -13.86
N GLU A 90 -4.15 11.62 -14.34
CA GLU A 90 -4.89 10.41 -13.98
C GLU A 90 -4.69 10.05 -12.52
N VAL A 91 -5.79 9.82 -11.81
CA VAL A 91 -5.80 9.21 -10.48
C VAL A 91 -5.99 7.70 -10.61
N VAL A 92 -5.02 6.94 -10.10
CA VAL A 92 -4.99 5.48 -10.16
C VAL A 92 -5.14 4.89 -8.77
N GLU A 93 -6.17 4.05 -8.61
CA GLU A 93 -6.36 3.17 -7.44
C GLU A 93 -5.66 1.82 -7.68
N LEU A 94 -4.77 1.43 -6.77
CA LEU A 94 -4.12 0.12 -6.74
C LEU A 94 -4.60 -0.66 -5.51
N LYS A 95 -4.86 -1.95 -5.69
CA LYS A 95 -5.22 -2.88 -4.60
C LYS A 95 -4.15 -3.95 -4.51
N GLN A 96 -3.52 -4.06 -3.35
CA GLN A 96 -2.54 -5.09 -3.04
C GLN A 96 -3.10 -5.99 -1.95
N PHE A 97 -3.27 -7.27 -2.26
CA PHE A 97 -3.75 -8.25 -1.31
C PHE A 97 -2.57 -8.95 -0.66
N MET A 98 -2.62 -9.03 0.67
CA MET A 98 -1.60 -9.62 1.49
C MET A 98 -2.26 -10.60 2.45
N ARG A 99 -1.54 -11.68 2.70
CA ARG A 99 -1.92 -12.67 3.71
C ARG A 99 -0.81 -12.73 4.72
N PHE A 100 -1.15 -12.43 5.95
CA PHE A 100 -0.26 -12.60 7.08
C PHE A 100 -1.09 -12.94 8.31
N ASP A 101 -0.56 -13.89 9.06
CA ASP A 101 -1.11 -14.33 10.32
C ASP A 101 0.04 -14.19 11.32
N PHE A 102 -0.06 -13.17 12.16
CA PHE A 102 0.92 -12.90 13.19
C PHE A 102 0.26 -13.16 14.53
N LYS A 103 1.08 -13.44 15.54
CA LYS A 103 0.59 -13.53 16.92
C LYS A 103 -0.20 -12.25 17.28
N ALA A 104 -1.10 -12.41 18.23
CA ALA A 104 -1.90 -11.32 18.75
C ALA A 104 -1.05 -10.09 19.06
N GLY A 105 -1.58 -8.91 18.73
CA GLY A 105 -0.87 -7.67 18.91
C GLY A 105 -1.25 -6.60 17.90
N ARG A 106 -0.71 -5.41 18.15
CA ARG A 106 -0.85 -4.24 17.27
C ARG A 106 0.16 -4.35 16.14
N ILE A 107 -0.31 -4.24 14.90
CA ILE A 107 0.49 -4.43 13.71
C ILE A 107 0.37 -3.22 12.82
N ALA A 108 1.49 -2.54 12.56
CA ALA A 108 1.53 -1.40 11.64
C ALA A 108 1.93 -1.87 10.24
N VAL A 109 1.25 -1.36 9.21
CA VAL A 109 1.60 -1.61 7.82
C VAL A 109 2.00 -0.29 7.16
N LYS A 110 3.19 -0.28 6.56
CA LYS A 110 3.72 0.90 5.88
C LYS A 110 4.05 0.59 4.42
N MET A 111 4.06 1.63 3.60
CA MET A 111 4.38 1.54 2.18
C MET A 111 5.51 2.50 1.81
N SER A 112 6.47 2.02 1.04
CA SER A 112 7.55 2.81 0.46
C SER A 112 7.57 2.60 -1.05
N LEU A 113 7.98 3.62 -1.80
CA LEU A 113 8.33 3.47 -3.21
C LEU A 113 9.84 3.28 -3.33
N VAL A 114 10.24 2.29 -4.13
CA VAL A 114 11.65 1.95 -4.32
C VAL A 114 12.04 1.92 -5.78
N LYS A 115 13.24 2.43 -6.06
CA LYS A 115 13.91 2.36 -7.37
C LYS A 115 15.16 1.51 -7.21
N GLY A 116 15.12 0.27 -7.71
CA GLY A 116 16.17 -0.71 -7.40
C GLY A 116 16.15 -1.07 -5.91
N ARG A 117 17.19 -0.69 -5.18
CA ARG A 117 17.29 -0.92 -3.72
C ARG A 117 16.94 0.32 -2.90
N ASP A 118 16.93 1.50 -3.52
CA ASP A 118 16.80 2.77 -2.84
C ASP A 118 15.34 3.11 -2.59
N VAL A 119 15.04 3.53 -1.36
CA VAL A 119 13.75 4.11 -1.01
C VAL A 119 13.73 5.54 -1.52
N VAL A 120 12.83 5.83 -2.46
CA VAL A 120 12.68 7.17 -3.06
C VAL A 120 11.55 7.97 -2.41
N ALA A 121 10.59 7.29 -1.77
CA ALA A 121 9.53 7.93 -1.02
C ALA A 121 8.94 6.99 0.05
N GLY A 122 8.41 7.59 1.12
CA GLY A 122 7.88 6.88 2.28
C GLY A 122 8.93 6.70 3.39
N PRO A 123 8.63 5.87 4.41
CA PRO A 123 7.45 5.04 4.54
C PRO A 123 6.18 5.83 4.85
N PHE A 124 5.12 5.59 4.09
CA PHE A 124 3.76 6.09 4.32
C PHE A 124 2.98 5.11 5.19
N ASP A 125 2.27 5.60 6.19
CA ASP A 125 1.39 4.78 7.02
C ASP A 125 0.15 4.38 6.22
N LEU A 126 -0.15 3.07 6.18
CA LEU A 126 -1.38 2.55 5.56
C LEU A 126 -2.45 2.23 6.62
N GLY A 127 -2.06 2.13 7.88
CA GLY A 127 -2.92 1.83 9.00
C GLY A 127 -2.36 0.74 9.90
N THR A 128 -3.06 0.56 11.01
CA THR A 128 -2.79 -0.48 12.01
C THR A 128 -3.90 -1.52 12.00
N VAL A 129 -3.54 -2.79 12.21
CA VAL A 129 -4.48 -3.88 12.51
C VAL A 129 -4.21 -4.38 13.91
N VAL A 130 -5.26 -4.62 14.69
CA VAL A 130 -5.17 -5.39 15.92
C VAL A 130 -5.52 -6.83 15.57
N HIS A 131 -4.59 -7.75 15.83
CA HIS A 131 -4.86 -9.18 15.81
C HIS A 131 -5.18 -9.62 17.22
N GLU A 132 -6.38 -10.16 17.42
CA GLU A 132 -6.81 -10.71 18.69
C GLU A 132 -6.30 -12.15 18.81
N GLN A 133 -5.90 -12.55 20.02
CA GLN A 133 -5.58 -13.93 20.30
C GLN A 133 -6.88 -14.71 20.35
N VAL A 134 -7.08 -15.65 19.43
CA VAL A 134 -8.15 -16.63 19.60
C VAL A 134 -7.71 -17.56 20.73
N ALA A 135 -8.35 -17.46 21.89
CA ALA A 135 -8.15 -18.44 22.96
C ALA A 135 -8.54 -19.83 22.41
N PRO A 136 -7.76 -20.89 22.69
CA PRO A 136 -8.21 -22.23 22.34
C PRO A 136 -9.52 -22.54 23.05
N PRO A 137 -10.44 -23.31 22.43
CA PRO A 137 -11.60 -23.83 23.15
C PRO A 137 -11.10 -24.66 24.34
N GLY A 138 -11.64 -24.36 25.53
CA GLY A 138 -11.35 -25.09 26.77
C GLY A 138 -11.98 -26.48 26.79
#